data_AF-A0A6G1CNB7-F1
#
_entry.id   AF-A0A6G1CNB7-F1
#
_cell.length_a   1.000
_cell.length_b   1.000
_cell.length_c   1.000
_cell.angle_alpha   90.00
_cell.angle_beta   90.00
_cell.angle_gamma   90.00
#
_symmetry.space_group_name_H-M   'P 1'
#
loop_
_entity.id
_entity.type
_entity.pdbx_description
1 polymer ?
#
loop_
_entity_poly.entity_id
_entity_poly.type
_entity_poly.pdbx_seq_one_letter_code
_entity_poly.pdbx_strand_id
1 'polypeptide(L)'
;MSPGATPPAAMAVDDVEDDQLASMSTEDIVRASRLLDNEIRVLKDELQRNNLELESFKEKIKENQEKIKLNKQLPYLVGNIVEILEMNPEDEAEEDGANIDLDSQRKGKCVVLKTSTRQTIFLPVVGLVDPDKLKPGDLVGVNKDSYLILDTLPSEYDSRVKAMEVDEKPTEDYNDIGGLEKQIQELVEAIVLPMTHKDRFQKLGIRPPKGVLLYGPPGTGKTLMARACAAQTNATFLKLAGPQLVQMFIGDGAKLVRDAFQLAKEKAPCIIFIDEIDAIGTKRFDSEVSGDREVQRTMLELLNQLDGFSSDERIKVIAATNRADILDPALMRSGRLDRKIEFPHPSEEARARILQIHSRKMNVNPDVNFEELARSTDDFNGAQLKAVCVEAGMLALRRDATEVTHEDFNEGIIQVQAKKKSSLNYYA
;
A
#
# COMPACT_ATOMS: atom_id res chain seq x y z
N MET A 1 38.50 -1.57 0.31
CA MET A 1 38.95 -2.59 -0.66
C MET A 1 38.55 -2.12 -2.04
N SER A 2 39.49 -1.51 -2.74
CA SER A 2 39.38 -1.09 -4.13
C SER A 2 39.61 -2.29 -5.05
N PRO A 3 38.75 -2.55 -6.04
CA PRO A 3 39.11 -3.38 -7.17
C PRO A 3 39.22 -2.53 -8.45
N GLY A 4 40.42 -2.54 -9.03
CA GLY A 4 40.65 -2.62 -10.47
C GLY A 4 40.30 -1.41 -11.33
N ALA A 5 41.22 -0.43 -11.39
CA ALA A 5 41.32 0.39 -12.59
C ALA A 5 41.88 -0.47 -13.73
N THR A 6 41.05 -0.75 -14.74
CA THR A 6 41.47 -1.32 -16.03
C THR A 6 42.52 -0.41 -16.70
N PRO A 7 43.56 -0.98 -17.33
CA PRO A 7 44.55 -0.17 -18.05
C PRO A 7 43.89 0.53 -19.25
N PRO A 8 44.36 1.72 -19.66
CA PRO A 8 43.79 2.39 -20.82
C PRO A 8 44.08 1.54 -22.05
N ALA A 9 43.04 1.30 -22.86
CA ALA A 9 43.16 0.65 -24.16
C ALA A 9 44.20 1.41 -24.99
N ALA A 10 45.23 0.70 -25.46
CA ALA A 10 46.16 1.22 -26.43
C ALA A 10 45.37 1.67 -27.66
N MET A 11 45.27 2.98 -27.86
CA MET A 11 44.79 3.54 -29.12
C MET A 11 45.69 3.00 -30.22
N ALA A 12 45.10 2.29 -31.17
CA ALA A 12 45.71 2.04 -32.47
C ALA A 12 46.04 3.43 -33.05
N VAL A 13 47.33 3.74 -33.13
CA VAL A 13 47.82 4.92 -33.84
C VAL A 13 47.61 4.57 -35.32
N ASP A 14 46.55 5.13 -35.88
CA ASP A 14 46.11 4.90 -37.25
C ASP A 14 47.25 5.19 -38.25
N ASP A 15 47.39 4.33 -39.26
CA ASP A 15 48.30 4.38 -40.43
C ASP A 15 48.21 5.68 -41.27
N VAL A 16 47.53 6.72 -40.78
CA VAL A 16 47.32 8.03 -41.42
C VAL A 16 48.49 8.99 -41.14
N GLU A 17 49.24 8.80 -40.04
CA GLU A 17 50.38 9.66 -39.71
C GLU A 17 51.58 9.45 -40.65
N ASP A 18 51.83 8.22 -41.10
CA ASP A 18 53.00 7.87 -41.93
C ASP A 18 52.93 8.44 -43.36
N ASP A 19 51.76 8.50 -43.98
CA ASP A 19 51.58 9.07 -45.32
C ASP A 19 51.74 10.60 -45.34
N GLN A 20 51.38 11.28 -44.23
CA GLN A 20 51.59 12.72 -44.09
C GLN A 20 53.08 13.04 -43.81
N LEU A 21 53.74 12.24 -42.98
CA LEU A 21 55.18 12.35 -42.68
C LEU A 21 56.06 12.12 -43.92
N ALA A 22 55.67 11.21 -44.82
CA ALA A 22 56.40 10.95 -46.07
C ALA A 22 56.35 12.12 -47.08
N SER A 23 55.35 13.00 -46.98
CA SER A 23 55.16 14.15 -47.87
C SER A 23 55.80 15.45 -47.38
N MET A 24 56.21 15.51 -46.10
CA MET A 24 56.76 16.70 -45.46
C MET A 24 58.30 16.70 -45.51
N SER A 25 58.89 17.88 -45.66
CA SER A 25 60.35 18.00 -45.59
C SER A 25 60.83 17.71 -44.16
N THR A 26 62.07 17.24 -44.01
CA THR A 26 62.68 17.00 -42.68
C THR A 26 62.68 18.25 -41.80
N GLU A 27 62.68 19.45 -42.40
CA GLU A 27 62.57 20.71 -41.67
C GLU A 27 61.14 20.97 -41.14
N ASP A 28 60.11 20.57 -41.89
CA ASP A 28 58.71 20.75 -41.50
C ASP A 28 58.32 19.80 -40.36
N ILE A 29 58.84 18.57 -40.35
CA ILE A 29 58.66 17.59 -39.25
C ILE A 29 59.29 18.12 -37.96
N VAL A 30 60.49 18.72 -38.05
CA VAL A 30 61.16 19.32 -36.87
C VAL A 30 60.41 20.55 -36.37
N ARG A 31 59.79 21.35 -37.26
CA ARG A 31 58.91 22.46 -36.86
C ARG A 31 57.63 21.96 -36.20
N ALA A 32 56.97 20.95 -36.75
CA ALA A 32 55.76 20.35 -36.19
C ALA A 32 56.02 19.73 -34.80
N SER A 33 57.10 18.97 -34.64
CA SER A 33 57.49 18.41 -33.34
C SER A 33 57.73 19.49 -32.29
N ARG A 34 58.37 20.61 -32.65
CA ARG A 34 58.56 21.75 -31.72
C ARG A 34 57.25 22.46 -31.36
N LEU A 35 56.30 22.53 -32.28
CA LEU A 35 54.96 23.08 -32.02
C LEU A 35 54.18 22.16 -31.06
N LEU A 36 54.21 20.85 -31.31
CA LEU A 36 53.58 19.85 -30.44
C LEU A 36 54.21 19.82 -29.04
N ASP A 37 55.53 19.93 -28.90
CA ASP A 37 56.19 20.02 -27.59
C ASP A 37 55.76 21.28 -26.82
N ASN A 38 55.57 22.40 -27.52
CA ASN A 38 55.04 23.62 -26.92
C ASN A 38 53.58 23.46 -26.51
N GLU A 39 52.75 22.82 -27.34
CA GLU A 39 51.35 22.51 -27.00
C GLU A 39 51.26 21.56 -25.81
N ILE A 40 52.04 20.48 -25.77
CA ILE A 40 52.08 19.54 -24.64
C ILE A 40 52.45 20.28 -23.36
N ARG A 41 53.40 21.22 -23.43
CA ARG A 41 53.79 22.03 -22.27
C ARG A 41 52.66 22.94 -21.81
N VAL A 42 52.00 23.65 -22.73
CA VAL A 42 50.85 24.52 -22.41
C VAL A 42 49.69 23.71 -21.81
N LEU A 43 49.35 22.57 -22.43
CA LEU A 43 48.31 21.66 -21.95
C LEU A 43 48.63 21.10 -20.56
N LYS A 44 49.90 20.78 -20.29
CA LYS A 44 50.34 20.30 -18.96
C LYS A 44 50.20 21.38 -17.89
N ASP A 45 50.53 22.62 -18.22
CA ASP A 45 50.37 23.78 -17.32
C ASP A 45 48.87 24.08 -17.06
N GLU A 46 48.03 24.00 -18.10
CA GLU A 46 46.56 24.11 -17.95
C GLU A 46 45.96 22.98 -17.12
N LEU A 47 46.42 21.74 -17.30
CA LEU A 47 45.97 20.58 -16.53
C LEU A 47 46.35 20.74 -15.05
N GLN A 48 47.56 21.23 -14.76
CA GLN A 48 47.97 21.54 -13.39
C GLN A 48 47.11 22.65 -12.77
N ARG A 49 46.82 23.72 -13.52
CA ARG A 49 45.94 24.80 -13.06
C ARG A 49 44.52 24.30 -12.77
N ASN A 50 43.92 23.55 -13.70
CA ASN A 50 42.58 23.00 -13.54
C ASN A 50 42.50 22.04 -12.35
N ASN A 51 43.55 21.25 -12.09
CA ASN A 51 43.61 20.39 -10.91
C ASN A 51 43.64 21.19 -9.60
N LEU A 52 44.40 22.27 -9.53
CA LEU A 52 44.42 23.16 -8.36
C LEU A 52 43.06 23.85 -8.15
N GLU A 53 42.41 24.29 -9.22
CA GLU A 53 41.06 24.86 -9.16
C GLU A 53 40.03 23.80 -8.69
N LEU A 54 40.12 22.57 -9.19
CA LEU A 54 39.28 21.45 -8.74
C LEU A 54 39.47 21.12 -7.26
N GLU A 55 40.72 21.12 -6.76
CA GLU A 55 40.99 20.92 -5.33
C GLU A 55 40.40 22.04 -4.49
N SER A 56 40.57 23.30 -4.90
CA SER A 56 39.96 24.45 -4.22
C SER A 56 38.43 24.35 -4.17
N PHE A 57 37.79 23.94 -5.26
CA PHE A 57 36.34 23.74 -5.27
C PHE A 57 35.91 22.57 -4.38
N LYS A 58 36.67 21.47 -4.35
CA LYS A 58 36.38 20.33 -3.45
C LYS A 58 36.45 20.73 -1.98
N GLU A 59 37.44 21.52 -1.59
CA GLU A 59 37.55 22.03 -0.22
C GLU A 59 36.36 22.91 0.15
N LYS A 60 35.99 23.87 -0.72
CA LYS A 60 34.81 24.73 -0.51
C LYS A 60 33.51 23.93 -0.41
N ILE A 61 33.34 22.90 -1.24
CA ILE A 61 32.16 22.02 -1.17
C ILE A 61 32.13 21.28 0.17
N LYS A 62 33.27 20.76 0.62
CA LYS A 62 33.37 20.04 1.90
C LYS A 62 33.03 20.95 3.09
N GLU A 63 33.59 22.16 3.11
CA GLU A 63 33.27 23.16 4.15
C GLU A 63 31.77 23.51 4.16
N ASN A 64 31.17 23.71 3.00
CA ASN A 64 29.74 24.01 2.89
C ASN A 64 28.88 22.82 3.32
N GLN A 65 29.26 21.59 2.98
CA GLN A 65 28.55 20.39 3.44
C GLN A 65 28.61 20.22 4.96
N GLU A 66 29.75 20.52 5.59
CA GLU A 66 29.87 20.48 7.05
C GLU A 66 28.96 21.53 7.72
N LYS A 67 28.89 22.76 7.18
CA LYS A 67 27.96 23.80 7.63
C LYS A 67 26.49 23.38 7.47
N ILE A 68 26.13 22.77 6.32
CA ILE A 68 24.77 22.24 6.11
C ILE A 68 24.46 21.13 7.11
N LYS A 69 25.41 20.24 7.39
CA LYS A 69 25.23 19.14 8.34
C LYS A 69 25.01 19.64 9.77
N LEU A 70 25.69 20.72 10.17
CA LEU A 70 25.46 21.41 11.45
C LEU A 70 24.04 21.98 11.53
N ASN A 71 23.53 22.57 10.45
CA ASN A 71 22.16 23.10 10.39
C ASN A 71 21.08 22.01 10.23
N LYS A 72 21.43 20.84 9.69
CA LYS A 72 20.53 19.66 9.59
C LYS A 72 20.46 18.83 10.88
N GLN A 73 21.05 19.30 11.98
CA GLN A 73 20.99 18.58 13.25
C GLN A 73 19.56 18.56 13.80
N LEU A 74 19.15 17.40 14.31
CA LEU A 74 17.90 17.25 15.04
C LEU A 74 17.99 18.08 16.33
N PRO A 75 16.91 18.77 16.76
CA PRO A 75 15.52 18.65 16.27
C PRO A 75 15.08 19.76 15.30
N TYR A 76 14.49 19.38 14.16
CA TYR A 76 13.76 20.30 13.27
C TYR A 76 12.25 20.32 13.58
N LEU A 77 11.57 21.39 13.16
CA LEU A 77 10.11 21.53 13.22
C LEU A 77 9.48 20.86 11.99
N VAL A 78 8.31 20.25 12.14
CA VAL A 78 7.57 19.70 11.00
C VAL A 78 6.58 20.75 10.49
N GLY A 79 6.49 20.90 9.17
CA GLY A 79 5.51 21.76 8.51
C GLY A 79 4.91 21.08 7.28
N ASN A 80 3.75 21.55 6.86
CA ASN A 80 3.09 21.13 5.63
C ASN A 80 3.10 22.26 4.62
N ILE A 81 3.35 21.93 3.36
CA ILE A 81 3.25 22.90 2.26
C ILE A 81 1.77 23.14 1.97
N VAL A 82 1.34 24.39 2.04
CA VAL A 82 -0.04 24.78 1.72
C VAL A 82 -0.15 25.07 0.23
N GLU A 83 0.75 25.90 -0.28
CA GLU A 83 0.71 26.39 -1.66
C GLU A 83 2.10 26.79 -2.12
N ILE A 84 2.32 26.69 -3.42
CA ILE A 84 3.55 27.15 -4.09
C ILE A 84 3.12 28.27 -5.03
N LEU A 85 3.71 29.45 -4.84
CA LEU A 85 3.40 30.66 -5.60
C LEU A 85 4.57 30.96 -6.53
N GLU A 86 4.28 31.27 -7.79
CA GLU A 86 5.28 31.79 -8.72
C GLU A 86 5.20 33.31 -8.72
N MET A 87 6.22 33.97 -8.17
CA MET A 87 6.28 35.43 -8.21
C MET A 87 6.99 35.89 -9.49
N ASN A 88 6.24 36.64 -10.30
CA ASN A 88 6.78 37.34 -11.45
C ASN A 88 7.00 38.82 -11.07
N PRO A 89 8.22 39.36 -11.21
CA PRO A 89 8.57 40.73 -10.83
C PRO A 89 7.93 41.81 -11.73
N GLU A 90 7.08 41.43 -12.69
CA GLU A 90 6.30 42.39 -13.49
C GLU A 90 5.00 42.82 -12.77
N ASP A 91 4.58 42.08 -11.73
CA ASP A 91 3.34 42.38 -10.98
C ASP A 91 3.55 43.35 -9.79
N GLU A 92 4.80 43.59 -9.37
CA GLU A 92 5.18 44.53 -8.28
C GLU A 92 5.91 45.79 -8.80
N ALA A 93 5.40 46.38 -9.88
CA ALA A 93 5.94 47.62 -10.44
C ALA A 93 5.43 48.90 -9.73
N GLU A 94 5.10 48.85 -8.43
CA GLU A 94 4.66 50.02 -7.68
C GLU A 94 5.59 50.32 -6.48
N GLU A 95 6.37 51.39 -6.67
CA GLU A 95 6.80 52.35 -5.65
C GLU A 95 7.40 51.79 -4.35
N ASP A 96 8.70 51.50 -4.34
CA ASP A 96 9.47 51.77 -3.10
C ASP A 96 10.93 52.18 -3.38
N GLY A 97 11.23 53.42 -2.99
CA GLY A 97 12.49 54.14 -3.23
C GLY A 97 13.58 53.91 -2.18
N ALA A 98 13.62 52.73 -1.57
CA ALA A 98 14.68 52.32 -0.65
C ALA A 98 15.26 51.00 -1.14
N ASN A 99 16.59 50.83 -1.13
CA ASN A 99 17.30 49.62 -1.57
C ASN A 99 16.57 48.34 -1.15
N ILE A 100 15.83 47.76 -2.08
CA ILE A 100 15.13 46.51 -1.89
C ILE A 100 16.18 45.39 -2.02
N ASP A 101 16.23 44.50 -1.03
CA ASP A 101 17.18 43.37 -1.01
C ASP A 101 17.11 42.56 -2.32
N LEU A 102 18.25 42.04 -2.78
CA LEU A 102 18.38 41.23 -4.00
C LEU A 102 17.48 39.98 -4.00
N ASP A 103 16.98 39.55 -2.85
CA ASP A 103 16.04 38.43 -2.73
C ASP A 103 14.61 38.80 -3.19
N SER A 104 14.22 40.07 -3.13
CA SER A 104 12.91 40.56 -3.62
C SER A 104 12.86 40.67 -5.15
N GLN A 105 14.01 40.65 -5.82
CA GLN A 105 14.10 40.70 -7.30
C GLN A 105 14.15 39.30 -7.94
N ARG A 106 14.12 38.22 -7.15
CA ARG A 106 14.25 36.87 -7.70
C ARG A 106 12.93 36.40 -8.27
N LYS A 107 12.90 36.23 -9.60
CA LYS A 107 11.98 35.29 -10.27
C LYS A 107 12.15 33.93 -9.60
N GLY A 108 11.17 33.49 -8.84
CA GLY A 108 11.30 32.32 -7.99
C GLY A 108 9.97 31.75 -7.54
N LYS A 109 9.97 30.43 -7.32
CA LYS A 109 8.88 29.74 -6.65
C LYS A 109 8.99 30.02 -5.15
N CYS A 110 8.02 30.75 -4.62
CA CYS A 110 7.83 30.96 -3.20
C CYS A 110 6.94 29.86 -2.63
N VAL A 111 7.10 29.57 -1.33
CA VAL A 111 6.35 28.49 -0.67
C VAL A 111 5.65 29.04 0.55
N VAL A 112 4.35 28.76 0.65
CA VAL A 112 3.57 29.01 1.87
C VAL A 112 3.56 27.71 2.67
N LEU A 113 4.15 27.73 3.86
CA LEU A 113 4.16 26.60 4.77
C LEU A 113 3.27 26.84 5.98
N LYS A 114 2.69 25.77 6.50
CA LYS A 114 1.98 25.76 7.77
C LYS A 114 2.71 24.85 8.74
N THR A 115 3.26 25.42 9.80
CA THR A 115 4.00 24.68 10.81
C THR A 115 3.07 23.84 11.70
N SER A 116 3.64 22.85 12.39
CA SER A 116 2.96 22.09 13.44
C SER A 116 2.41 22.98 14.57
N THR A 117 3.00 24.16 14.78
CA THR A 117 2.54 25.18 15.74
C THR A 117 1.36 26.00 15.22
N ARG A 118 0.76 25.62 14.07
CA ARG A 118 -0.37 26.27 13.40
C ARG A 118 -0.07 27.69 12.91
N GLN A 119 1.20 28.03 12.70
CA GLN A 119 1.60 29.30 12.09
C GLN A 119 1.73 29.11 10.58
N THR A 120 1.23 30.08 9.82
CA THR A 120 1.43 30.13 8.37
C THR A 120 2.58 31.08 8.09
N ILE A 121 3.60 30.60 7.39
CA ILE A 121 4.82 31.35 7.11
C ILE A 121 5.01 31.37 5.59
N PHE A 122 5.27 32.55 5.05
CA PHE A 122 5.65 32.74 3.66
C PHE A 122 7.18 32.69 3.54
N LEU A 123 7.68 31.79 2.72
CA LEU A 123 9.09 31.69 2.39
C LEU A 123 9.33 32.16 0.95
N PRO A 124 10.01 33.30 0.76
CA PRO A 124 10.50 33.71 -0.56
C PRO A 124 11.55 32.73 -1.10
N VAL A 125 12.36 32.14 -0.20
CA VAL A 125 13.42 31.17 -0.53
C VAL A 125 13.09 29.83 0.10
N VAL A 126 12.92 28.80 -0.74
CA VAL A 126 12.50 27.46 -0.33
C VAL A 126 13.53 26.80 0.60
N GLY A 127 14.83 26.99 0.35
CA GLY A 127 15.91 26.47 1.20
C GLY A 127 16.77 25.44 0.48
N LEU A 128 16.97 24.27 1.08
CA LEU A 128 17.86 23.20 0.58
C LEU A 128 17.21 22.25 -0.42
N VAL A 129 15.88 22.31 -0.56
CA VAL A 129 15.09 21.39 -1.40
C VAL A 129 14.69 22.10 -2.69
N ASP A 130 14.73 21.38 -3.80
CA ASP A 130 14.28 21.89 -5.10
C ASP A 130 12.76 22.17 -5.08
N PRO A 131 12.32 23.38 -5.48
CA PRO A 131 10.90 23.75 -5.48
C PRO A 131 10.04 22.87 -6.41
N ASP A 132 10.63 22.30 -7.47
CA ASP A 132 9.90 21.45 -8.43
C ASP A 132 9.51 20.08 -7.87
N LYS A 133 10.20 19.62 -6.82
CA LYS A 133 9.89 18.35 -6.15
C LYS A 133 8.75 18.48 -5.15
N LEU A 134 8.48 19.70 -4.70
CA LEU A 134 7.49 20.00 -3.68
C LEU A 134 6.10 20.06 -4.28
N LYS A 135 5.13 19.49 -3.58
CA LYS A 135 3.72 19.58 -3.92
C LYS A 135 2.91 20.12 -2.74
N PRO A 136 1.78 20.79 -3.00
CA PRO A 136 0.83 21.13 -1.96
C PRO A 136 0.41 19.88 -1.18
N GLY A 137 0.53 19.94 0.15
CA GLY A 137 0.25 18.84 1.07
C GLY A 137 1.46 18.02 1.52
N ASP A 138 2.65 18.24 0.95
CA ASP A 138 3.85 17.52 1.36
C ASP A 138 4.31 17.93 2.78
N LEU A 139 4.78 16.94 3.53
CA LEU A 139 5.41 17.10 4.84
C LEU A 139 6.89 17.46 4.66
N VAL A 140 7.32 18.53 5.31
CA VAL A 140 8.69 19.03 5.22
C VAL A 140 9.29 19.28 6.61
N GLY A 141 10.58 19.01 6.73
CA GLY A 141 11.41 19.36 7.87
C GLY A 141 11.88 20.81 7.74
N VAL A 142 11.54 21.63 8.73
CA VAL A 142 11.74 23.07 8.75
C VAL A 142 12.64 23.43 9.93
N ASN A 143 13.60 24.33 9.74
CA ASN A 143 14.42 24.81 10.85
C ASN A 143 13.56 25.60 11.86
N LYS A 144 13.78 25.42 13.16
CA LYS A 144 13.02 26.10 14.23
C LYS A 144 13.24 27.61 14.25
N ASP A 145 14.45 28.06 13.92
CA ASP A 145 14.82 29.47 14.08
C ASP A 145 14.60 30.27 12.79
N SER A 146 14.99 29.70 11.64
CA SER A 146 14.95 30.39 10.34
C SER A 146 13.76 29.99 9.46
N TYR A 147 12.99 28.98 9.86
CA TYR A 147 11.87 28.43 9.09
C TYR A 147 12.20 27.96 7.66
N LEU A 148 13.49 27.81 7.31
CA LEU A 148 13.91 27.29 6.01
C LEU A 148 13.62 25.78 5.89
N ILE A 149 13.23 25.33 4.70
CA ILE A 149 13.02 23.90 4.43
C ILE A 149 14.38 23.21 4.30
N LEU A 150 14.62 22.24 5.20
CA LEU A 150 15.84 21.46 5.29
C LEU A 150 15.75 20.17 4.47
N ASP A 151 14.61 19.50 4.56
CA ASP A 151 14.39 18.19 3.93
C ASP A 151 12.90 17.91 3.69
N THR A 152 12.61 17.02 2.75
CA THR A 152 11.28 16.47 2.53
C THR A 152 11.10 15.23 3.39
N LEU A 153 10.02 15.20 4.18
CA LEU A 153 9.69 14.05 5.00
C LEU A 153 8.75 13.12 4.23
N PRO A 154 8.86 11.79 4.43
CA PRO A 154 7.89 10.87 3.86
C PRO A 154 6.48 11.19 4.39
N SER A 155 5.47 11.03 3.53
CA SER A 155 4.07 11.24 3.90
C SER A 155 3.72 10.37 5.12
N GLU A 156 3.22 11.01 6.18
CA GLU A 156 2.83 10.30 7.39
C GLU A 156 1.37 9.89 7.32
N TYR A 157 1.13 8.59 7.29
CA TYR A 157 -0.20 8.00 7.47
C TYR A 157 -0.58 7.94 8.94
N ASP A 158 -1.89 8.01 9.22
CA ASP A 158 -2.42 7.78 10.55
C ASP A 158 -1.89 6.44 11.10
N SER A 159 -1.44 6.45 12.37
CA SER A 159 -0.97 5.25 13.08
C SER A 159 -1.96 4.08 13.01
N ARG A 160 -3.27 4.39 12.97
CA ARG A 160 -4.34 3.40 12.81
C ARG A 160 -4.27 2.68 11.47
N VAL A 161 -3.91 3.37 10.40
CA VAL A 161 -3.78 2.79 9.05
C VAL A 161 -2.53 1.91 8.96
N LYS A 162 -1.43 2.31 9.60
CA LYS A 162 -0.24 1.45 9.71
C LYS A 162 -0.55 0.16 10.47
N ALA A 163 -1.41 0.20 11.49
CA ALA A 163 -1.87 -0.99 12.21
C ALA A 163 -2.87 -1.86 11.42
N MET A 164 -3.47 -1.34 10.35
CA MET A 164 -4.34 -2.11 9.44
C MET A 164 -3.55 -2.91 8.41
N GLU A 165 -2.27 -2.57 8.22
CA GLU A 165 -1.37 -3.38 7.45
C GLU A 165 -1.13 -4.71 8.16
N VAL A 166 -1.36 -5.80 7.44
CA VAL A 166 -1.11 -7.13 7.97
C VAL A 166 0.36 -7.46 7.73
N ASP A 167 1.20 -7.28 8.75
CA ASP A 167 2.63 -7.58 8.72
C ASP A 167 2.92 -9.09 8.54
N GLU A 168 1.99 -9.96 8.94
CA GLU A 168 2.10 -11.42 8.78
C GLU A 168 1.30 -11.92 7.59
N LYS A 169 2.00 -12.45 6.57
CA LYS A 169 1.35 -13.11 5.43
C LYS A 169 0.44 -14.23 5.95
N PRO A 170 -0.88 -14.21 5.64
CA PRO A 170 -1.73 -15.34 5.98
C PRO A 170 -1.17 -16.60 5.31
N THR A 171 -1.09 -17.70 6.06
CA THR A 171 -0.59 -19.00 5.59
C THR A 171 -1.71 -19.95 5.17
N GLU A 172 -2.94 -19.45 5.10
CA GLU A 172 -4.13 -20.25 4.79
C GLU A 172 -4.16 -20.57 3.28
N ASP A 173 -4.29 -21.85 2.95
CA ASP A 173 -4.43 -22.33 1.58
C ASP A 173 -5.89 -22.58 1.21
N TYR A 174 -6.22 -22.57 -0.10
CA TYR A 174 -7.55 -22.99 -0.56
C TYR A 174 -7.89 -24.44 -0.20
N ASN A 175 -6.89 -25.28 0.06
CA ASN A 175 -7.07 -26.66 0.52
C ASN A 175 -7.66 -26.76 1.93
N ASP A 176 -7.57 -25.69 2.72
CA ASP A 176 -8.16 -25.58 4.05
C ASP A 176 -9.62 -25.08 4.01
N ILE A 177 -10.16 -24.81 2.81
CA ILE A 177 -11.54 -24.37 2.61
C ILE A 177 -12.36 -25.52 2.02
N GLY A 178 -13.30 -26.05 2.79
CA GLY A 178 -14.17 -27.14 2.35
C GLY A 178 -15.43 -26.67 1.64
N GLY A 179 -15.73 -27.27 0.47
CA GLY A 179 -17.06 -27.24 -0.15
C GLY A 179 -17.49 -25.95 -0.86
N LEU A 180 -16.56 -25.00 -1.06
CA LEU A 180 -16.82 -23.71 -1.71
C LEU A 180 -16.09 -23.56 -3.05
N GLU A 181 -15.95 -24.65 -3.81
CA GLU A 181 -15.13 -24.70 -5.03
C GLU A 181 -15.59 -23.69 -6.09
N LYS A 182 -16.91 -23.51 -6.26
CA LYS A 182 -17.48 -22.52 -7.18
C LYS A 182 -17.11 -21.09 -6.77
N GLN A 183 -17.23 -20.76 -5.48
CA GLN A 183 -16.92 -19.43 -4.96
C GLN A 183 -15.41 -19.14 -5.04
N ILE A 184 -14.56 -20.14 -4.79
CA ILE A 184 -13.11 -20.03 -4.96
C ILE A 184 -12.79 -19.69 -6.42
N GLN A 185 -13.36 -20.41 -7.38
CA GLN A 185 -13.14 -20.16 -8.80
C GLN A 185 -13.57 -18.73 -9.19
N GLU A 186 -14.76 -18.29 -8.77
CA GLU A 186 -15.26 -16.94 -9.05
C GLU A 186 -14.37 -15.84 -8.46
N LEU A 187 -13.79 -16.07 -7.26
CA LEU A 187 -12.88 -15.13 -6.61
C LEU A 187 -11.51 -15.09 -7.31
N VAL A 188 -10.97 -16.25 -7.66
CA VAL A 188 -9.70 -16.39 -8.39
C VAL A 188 -9.80 -15.69 -9.76
N GLU A 189 -10.92 -15.84 -10.46
CA GLU A 189 -11.20 -15.14 -11.71
C GLU A 189 -11.29 -13.62 -11.55
N ALA A 190 -11.84 -13.15 -10.45
CA ALA A 190 -12.02 -11.72 -10.23
C ALA A 190 -10.75 -11.01 -9.73
N ILE A 191 -9.88 -11.69 -8.98
CA ILE A 191 -8.76 -11.06 -8.27
C ILE A 191 -7.41 -11.56 -8.76
N VAL A 192 -7.20 -12.87 -8.72
CA VAL A 192 -5.90 -13.49 -9.01
C VAL A 192 -5.56 -13.34 -10.49
N LEU A 193 -6.50 -13.70 -11.38
CA LEU A 193 -6.31 -13.65 -12.83
C LEU A 193 -5.91 -12.26 -13.36
N PRO A 194 -6.57 -11.15 -12.95
CA PRO A 194 -6.15 -9.81 -13.30
C PRO A 194 -4.78 -9.41 -12.75
N MET A 195 -4.34 -9.99 -11.63
CA MET A 195 -3.04 -9.67 -11.04
C MET A 195 -1.91 -10.44 -11.75
N THR A 196 -2.11 -11.72 -12.05
CA THR A 196 -1.07 -12.59 -12.63
C THR A 196 -1.01 -12.55 -14.16
N HIS A 197 -2.15 -12.36 -14.84
CA HIS A 197 -2.27 -12.51 -16.30
C HIS A 197 -2.87 -11.28 -16.99
N LYS A 198 -2.32 -10.09 -16.71
CA LYS A 198 -2.77 -8.81 -17.30
C LYS A 198 -2.82 -8.82 -18.84
N ASP A 199 -1.85 -9.46 -19.47
CA ASP A 199 -1.75 -9.53 -20.94
C ASP A 199 -2.97 -10.19 -21.58
N ARG A 200 -3.62 -11.13 -20.90
CA ARG A 200 -4.84 -11.79 -21.42
C ARG A 200 -6.01 -10.82 -21.47
N PHE A 201 -6.14 -9.96 -20.46
CA PHE A 201 -7.19 -8.93 -20.42
C PHE A 201 -6.94 -7.84 -21.46
N GLN A 202 -5.69 -7.41 -21.64
CA GLN A 202 -5.32 -6.42 -22.66
C GLN A 202 -5.56 -6.93 -24.07
N LYS A 203 -5.17 -8.18 -24.38
CA LYS A 203 -5.42 -8.79 -25.70
C LYS A 203 -6.90 -8.96 -26.01
N LEU A 204 -7.72 -9.25 -24.99
CA LEU A 204 -9.16 -9.42 -25.15
C LEU A 204 -9.91 -8.07 -25.17
N GLY A 205 -9.27 -6.98 -24.73
CA GLY A 205 -9.87 -5.64 -24.69
C GLY A 205 -10.93 -5.45 -23.60
N ILE A 206 -10.94 -6.31 -22.58
CA ILE A 206 -11.90 -6.24 -21.47
C ILE A 206 -11.25 -5.63 -20.23
N ARG A 207 -12.03 -4.85 -19.48
CA ARG A 207 -11.59 -4.31 -18.19
C ARG A 207 -11.78 -5.36 -17.09
N PRO A 208 -10.78 -5.61 -16.23
CA PRO A 208 -10.94 -6.53 -15.12
C PRO A 208 -11.93 -5.95 -14.10
N PRO A 209 -12.65 -6.80 -13.34
CA PRO A 209 -13.53 -6.33 -12.27
C PRO A 209 -12.73 -5.59 -11.20
N LYS A 210 -13.32 -4.53 -10.64
CA LYS A 210 -12.64 -3.68 -9.65
C LYS A 210 -12.71 -4.24 -8.24
N GLY A 211 -13.90 -4.71 -7.86
CA GLY A 211 -14.17 -5.22 -6.53
C GLY A 211 -15.11 -6.41 -6.51
N VAL A 212 -15.00 -7.18 -5.42
CA VAL A 212 -15.81 -8.36 -5.16
C VAL A 212 -16.55 -8.16 -3.83
N LEU A 213 -17.85 -8.42 -3.82
CA LEU A 213 -18.65 -8.49 -2.61
C LEU A 213 -18.92 -9.95 -2.25
N LEU A 214 -18.48 -10.36 -1.07
CA LEU A 214 -18.80 -11.64 -0.44
C LEU A 214 -20.00 -11.43 0.49
N TYR A 215 -21.10 -12.13 0.26
CA TYR A 215 -22.29 -12.04 1.11
C TYR A 215 -22.85 -13.40 1.46
N GLY A 216 -23.52 -13.50 2.62
CA GLY A 216 -24.19 -14.73 3.07
C GLY A 216 -24.30 -14.81 4.59
N PRO A 217 -24.73 -15.94 5.15
CA PRO A 217 -24.81 -16.15 6.59
C PRO A 217 -23.44 -16.02 7.30
N PRO A 218 -23.41 -15.63 8.57
CA PRO A 218 -22.17 -15.62 9.36
C PRO A 218 -21.63 -17.04 9.57
N GLY A 219 -20.30 -17.18 9.65
CA GLY A 219 -19.65 -18.47 9.88
C GLY A 219 -19.50 -19.37 8.65
N THR A 220 -19.71 -18.84 7.44
CA THR A 220 -19.49 -19.51 6.14
C THR A 220 -18.07 -19.36 5.58
N GLY A 221 -17.17 -18.69 6.31
CA GLY A 221 -15.76 -18.59 5.91
C GLY A 221 -15.41 -17.43 4.97
N LYS A 222 -16.24 -16.38 4.87
CA LYS A 222 -15.94 -15.17 4.06
C LYS A 222 -14.58 -14.56 4.36
N THR A 223 -14.27 -14.31 5.64
CA THR A 223 -12.98 -13.77 6.08
C THR A 223 -11.81 -14.71 5.80
N LEU A 224 -12.03 -16.03 5.92
CA LEU A 224 -11.02 -17.05 5.64
C LEU A 224 -10.71 -17.09 4.14
N MET A 225 -11.72 -17.01 3.27
CA MET A 225 -11.53 -16.98 1.82
C MET A 225 -10.72 -15.75 1.37
N ALA A 226 -10.97 -14.57 1.96
CA ALA A 226 -10.20 -13.37 1.66
C ALA A 226 -8.72 -13.50 2.08
N ARG A 227 -8.45 -14.10 3.23
CA ARG A 227 -7.08 -14.37 3.71
C ARG A 227 -6.35 -15.37 2.83
N ALA A 228 -6.99 -16.48 2.46
CA ALA A 228 -6.42 -17.45 1.55
C ALA A 228 -6.11 -16.86 0.17
N CYS A 229 -6.97 -15.98 -0.34
CA CYS A 229 -6.72 -15.26 -1.59
C CYS A 229 -5.50 -14.32 -1.51
N ALA A 230 -5.29 -13.69 -0.37
CA ALA A 230 -4.14 -12.83 -0.15
C ALA A 230 -2.84 -13.63 -0.04
N ALA A 231 -2.89 -14.78 0.64
CA ALA A 231 -1.77 -15.71 0.76
C ALA A 231 -1.24 -16.14 -0.62
N GLN A 232 -2.13 -16.51 -1.54
CA GLN A 232 -1.75 -17.02 -2.85
C GLN A 232 -1.25 -15.96 -3.84
N THR A 233 -1.74 -14.73 -3.74
CA THR A 233 -1.36 -13.65 -4.67
C THR A 233 -0.03 -13.00 -4.30
N ASN A 234 0.52 -13.27 -3.10
CA ASN A 234 1.70 -12.60 -2.55
C ASN A 234 1.62 -11.06 -2.65
N ALA A 235 0.39 -10.52 -2.67
CA ALA A 235 0.09 -9.10 -2.69
C ALA A 235 0.00 -8.58 -1.25
N THR A 236 0.22 -7.27 -1.08
CA THR A 236 0.02 -6.62 0.22
C THR A 236 -1.44 -6.76 0.64
N PHE A 237 -1.71 -7.23 1.86
CA PHE A 237 -3.07 -7.39 2.37
C PHE A 237 -3.37 -6.32 3.41
N LEU A 238 -4.28 -5.40 3.07
CA LEU A 238 -4.76 -4.36 3.98
C LEU A 238 -6.09 -4.80 4.56
N LYS A 239 -6.13 -5.06 5.87
CA LYS A 239 -7.35 -5.48 6.56
C LYS A 239 -8.01 -4.27 7.21
N LEU A 240 -9.22 -3.97 6.75
CA LEU A 240 -10.03 -2.88 7.26
C LEU A 240 -11.35 -3.45 7.79
N ALA A 241 -11.71 -3.14 9.03
CA ALA A 241 -13.01 -3.49 9.57
C ALA A 241 -13.97 -2.31 9.45
N GLY A 242 -15.18 -2.52 8.96
CA GLY A 242 -16.22 -1.49 8.81
C GLY A 242 -16.45 -0.67 10.09
N PRO A 243 -16.57 -1.30 11.28
CA PRO A 243 -16.70 -0.55 12.54
C PRO A 243 -15.51 0.37 12.86
N GLN A 244 -14.29 0.07 12.40
CA GLN A 244 -13.12 0.93 12.63
C GLN A 244 -13.21 2.25 11.87
N LEU A 245 -14.02 2.31 10.80
CA LEU A 245 -14.26 3.54 10.05
C LEU A 245 -15.25 4.48 10.73
N VAL A 246 -16.03 3.99 11.70
CA VAL A 246 -16.98 4.80 12.45
C VAL A 246 -16.23 5.50 13.59
N GLN A 247 -16.05 6.81 13.46
CA GLN A 247 -15.30 7.64 14.40
C GLN A 247 -16.20 8.67 15.07
N MET A 248 -15.86 9.07 16.30
CA MET A 248 -16.59 10.11 17.03
C MET A 248 -16.32 11.52 16.48
N PHE A 249 -15.15 11.74 15.89
CA PHE A 249 -14.76 13.03 15.33
C PHE A 249 -15.18 13.15 13.87
N ILE A 250 -15.74 14.31 13.52
CA ILE A 250 -16.27 14.58 12.18
C ILE A 250 -15.11 14.63 11.17
N GLY A 251 -15.20 13.83 10.11
CA GLY A 251 -14.23 13.77 9.02
C GLY A 251 -13.03 12.87 9.28
N ASP A 252 -12.89 12.30 10.48
CA ASP A 252 -11.80 11.40 10.83
C ASP A 252 -11.94 10.06 10.09
N GLY A 253 -13.17 9.55 9.96
CA GLY A 253 -13.46 8.34 9.18
C GLY A 253 -13.12 8.52 7.70
N ALA A 254 -13.54 9.64 7.11
CA ALA A 254 -13.22 9.98 5.72
C ALA A 254 -11.69 10.14 5.49
N LYS A 255 -10.97 10.75 6.43
CA LYS A 255 -9.51 10.83 6.36
C LYS A 255 -8.88 9.43 6.38
N LEU A 256 -9.33 8.56 7.29
CA LEU A 256 -8.80 7.21 7.42
C LEU A 256 -8.98 6.39 6.13
N VAL A 257 -10.14 6.51 5.47
CA VAL A 257 -10.38 5.90 4.16
C VAL A 257 -9.37 6.38 3.13
N ARG A 258 -9.14 7.70 3.02
CA ARG A 258 -8.16 8.26 2.08
C ARG A 258 -6.75 7.76 2.34
N ASP A 259 -6.33 7.79 3.60
CA ASP A 259 -4.99 7.35 4.03
C ASP A 259 -4.79 5.86 3.73
N ALA A 260 -5.80 5.01 3.98
CA ALA A 260 -5.76 3.57 3.67
C ALA A 260 -5.59 3.30 2.17
N PHE A 261 -6.33 4.01 1.32
CA PHE A 261 -6.21 3.87 -0.12
C PHE A 261 -4.90 4.45 -0.68
N GLN A 262 -4.37 5.51 -0.07
CA GLN A 262 -3.07 6.07 -0.45
C GLN A 262 -1.93 5.11 -0.09
N LEU A 263 -1.96 4.52 1.11
CA LEU A 263 -1.02 3.47 1.51
C LEU A 263 -1.10 2.26 0.55
N ALA A 264 -2.30 1.87 0.12
CA ALA A 264 -2.47 0.80 -0.86
C ALA A 264 -1.87 1.11 -2.25
N LYS A 265 -1.86 2.40 -2.66
CA LYS A 265 -1.19 2.85 -3.90
C LYS A 265 0.32 2.77 -3.80
N GLU A 266 0.90 3.14 -2.66
CA GLU A 266 2.34 3.00 -2.43
C GLU A 266 2.78 1.53 -2.39
N LYS A 267 1.94 0.65 -1.83
CA LYS A 267 2.23 -0.78 -1.67
C LYS A 267 1.65 -1.67 -2.76
N ALA A 268 1.37 -1.10 -3.93
CA ALA A 268 0.83 -1.85 -5.07
C ALA A 268 1.83 -2.93 -5.55
N PRO A 269 1.40 -4.19 -5.80
CA PRO A 269 0.03 -4.71 -5.81
C PRO A 269 -0.55 -4.96 -4.41
N CYS A 270 -1.79 -4.51 -4.19
CA CYS A 270 -2.45 -4.55 -2.88
C CYS A 270 -3.92 -5.01 -2.98
N ILE A 271 -4.35 -5.79 -1.99
CA ILE A 271 -5.74 -6.21 -1.79
C ILE A 271 -6.26 -5.56 -0.51
N ILE A 272 -7.31 -4.77 -0.63
CA ILE A 272 -8.01 -4.15 0.50
C ILE A 272 -9.20 -5.02 0.85
N PHE A 273 -9.19 -5.61 2.04
CA PHE A 273 -10.30 -6.39 2.57
C PHE A 273 -11.10 -5.56 3.57
N ILE A 274 -12.37 -5.29 3.25
CA ILE A 274 -13.32 -4.58 4.11
C ILE A 274 -14.28 -5.61 4.70
N ASP A 275 -14.09 -5.93 5.99
CA ASP A 275 -15.03 -6.79 6.72
C ASP A 275 -16.20 -5.95 7.29
N GLU A 276 -17.37 -6.55 7.46
CA GLU A 276 -18.56 -5.89 8.02
C GLU A 276 -18.87 -4.52 7.38
N ILE A 277 -18.87 -4.47 6.03
CA ILE A 277 -19.15 -3.23 5.28
C ILE A 277 -20.57 -2.68 5.58
N ASP A 278 -21.47 -3.50 6.10
CA ASP A 278 -22.78 -3.09 6.58
C ASP A 278 -22.73 -2.11 7.76
N ALA A 279 -21.61 -1.99 8.49
CA ALA A 279 -21.44 -0.95 9.50
C ALA A 279 -21.44 0.47 8.92
N ILE A 280 -20.96 0.62 7.67
CA ILE A 280 -20.86 1.92 6.98
C ILE A 280 -21.74 2.04 5.75
N GLY A 281 -22.19 0.92 5.20
CA GLY A 281 -22.88 0.85 3.91
C GLY A 281 -24.40 0.81 4.03
N THR A 282 -24.99 1.20 5.15
CA THR A 282 -26.46 1.16 5.34
C THR A 282 -27.18 2.11 4.38
N LYS A 283 -28.36 1.70 3.92
CA LYS A 283 -29.26 2.57 3.15
C LYS A 283 -29.55 3.86 3.93
N ARG A 284 -29.64 4.96 3.18
CA ARG A 284 -30.00 6.28 3.71
C ARG A 284 -31.37 6.21 4.37
N PHE A 285 -31.39 6.29 5.69
CA PHE A 285 -32.58 6.65 6.43
C PHE A 285 -32.46 8.12 6.81
N ASP A 286 -33.59 8.83 6.74
CA ASP A 286 -33.71 10.25 7.09
C ASP A 286 -33.71 10.41 8.62
N SER A 287 -32.71 9.83 9.29
CA SER A 287 -32.51 9.95 10.73
C SER A 287 -31.77 11.25 11.03
N GLU A 288 -32.36 12.11 11.87
CA GLU A 288 -31.78 13.39 12.31
C GLU A 288 -30.57 13.25 13.26
N VAL A 289 -30.11 12.02 13.51
CA VAL A 289 -29.03 11.74 14.46
C VAL A 289 -27.67 12.07 13.83
N SER A 290 -26.90 12.93 14.50
CA SER A 290 -25.59 13.42 14.04
C SER A 290 -24.58 12.29 13.70
N GLY A 291 -24.66 11.15 14.39
CA GLY A 291 -23.78 9.99 14.16
C GLY A 291 -23.96 9.34 12.80
N ASP A 292 -25.19 9.23 12.30
CA ASP A 292 -25.49 8.60 11.01
C ASP A 292 -24.95 9.45 9.84
N ARG A 293 -24.92 10.78 10.01
CA ARG A 293 -24.35 11.69 9.01
C ARG A 293 -22.85 11.48 8.81
N GLU A 294 -22.10 11.18 9.86
CA GLU A 294 -20.66 10.92 9.76
C GLU A 294 -20.37 9.58 9.07
N VAL A 295 -21.15 8.54 9.39
CA VAL A 295 -21.07 7.24 8.72
C VAL A 295 -21.35 7.40 7.23
N GLN A 296 -22.40 8.14 6.87
CA GLN A 296 -22.73 8.45 5.48
C GLN A 296 -21.61 9.22 4.77
N ARG A 297 -20.99 10.20 5.45
CA ARG A 297 -19.85 10.95 4.88
C ARG A 297 -18.66 10.03 4.58
N THR A 298 -18.35 9.13 5.51
CA THR A 298 -17.27 8.14 5.34
C THR A 298 -17.59 7.15 4.21
N MET A 299 -18.85 6.73 4.09
CA MET A 299 -19.32 5.91 2.96
C MET A 299 -19.17 6.64 1.61
N LEU A 300 -19.55 7.91 1.53
CA LEU A 300 -19.40 8.71 0.30
C LEU A 300 -17.93 8.86 -0.09
N GLU A 301 -17.04 9.05 0.87
CA GLU A 301 -15.59 9.07 0.61
C GLU A 301 -15.11 7.71 0.10
N LEU A 302 -15.54 6.60 0.70
CA LEU A 302 -15.23 5.25 0.19
C LEU A 302 -15.72 5.07 -1.25
N LEU A 303 -16.92 5.54 -1.59
CA LEU A 303 -17.45 5.50 -2.96
C LEU A 303 -16.61 6.34 -3.93
N ASN A 304 -16.20 7.54 -3.52
CA ASN A 304 -15.35 8.41 -4.33
C ASN A 304 -13.98 7.76 -4.59
N GLN A 305 -13.39 7.12 -3.59
CA GLN A 305 -12.15 6.38 -3.76
C GLN A 305 -12.34 5.20 -4.72
N LEU A 306 -13.39 4.38 -4.55
CA LEU A 306 -13.75 3.26 -5.43
C LEU A 306 -13.95 3.67 -6.91
N ASP A 307 -14.61 4.80 -7.16
CA ASP A 307 -14.80 5.32 -8.52
C ASP A 307 -13.51 5.93 -9.09
N GLY A 308 -12.74 6.63 -8.24
CA GLY A 308 -11.45 7.24 -8.55
C GLY A 308 -10.34 6.23 -8.90
N PHE A 309 -10.52 4.94 -8.59
CA PHE A 309 -9.64 3.84 -9.03
C PHE A 309 -9.67 3.54 -10.52
N SER A 310 -10.43 4.29 -11.33
CA SER A 310 -10.46 4.09 -12.78
C SER A 310 -9.08 4.19 -13.46
N SER A 311 -8.02 4.57 -12.73
CA SER A 311 -6.65 4.67 -13.22
C SER A 311 -5.68 3.57 -12.74
N ASP A 312 -5.94 2.82 -11.66
CA ASP A 312 -4.92 1.90 -11.08
C ASP A 312 -5.42 0.47 -10.90
N GLU A 313 -5.20 -0.36 -11.93
CA GLU A 313 -5.64 -1.78 -12.01
C GLU A 313 -4.95 -2.71 -11.00
N ARG A 314 -3.93 -2.22 -10.28
CA ARG A 314 -3.08 -2.97 -9.35
C ARG A 314 -3.70 -3.13 -7.96
N ILE A 315 -4.77 -2.40 -7.65
CA ILE A 315 -5.46 -2.46 -6.36
C ILE A 315 -6.80 -3.15 -6.55
N LYS A 316 -7.10 -4.10 -5.68
CA LYS A 316 -8.37 -4.85 -5.68
C LYS A 316 -9.05 -4.71 -4.33
N VAL A 317 -10.38 -4.63 -4.35
CA VAL A 317 -11.18 -4.48 -3.13
C VAL A 317 -12.05 -5.72 -2.95
N ILE A 318 -11.98 -6.32 -1.77
CA ILE A 318 -12.87 -7.39 -1.32
C ILE A 318 -13.69 -6.83 -0.18
N ALA A 319 -15.02 -6.78 -0.34
CA ALA A 319 -15.93 -6.42 0.73
C ALA A 319 -16.66 -7.67 1.23
N ALA A 320 -16.84 -7.81 2.53
CA ALA A 320 -17.64 -8.87 3.14
C ALA A 320 -18.81 -8.26 3.91
N THR A 321 -19.99 -8.87 3.77
CA THR A 321 -21.18 -8.53 4.54
C THR A 321 -21.94 -9.79 4.94
N ASN A 322 -22.65 -9.73 6.07
CA ASN A 322 -23.63 -10.75 6.42
C ASN A 322 -25.04 -10.39 5.93
N ARG A 323 -25.28 -9.12 5.60
CA ARG A 323 -26.60 -8.57 5.30
C ARG A 323 -26.56 -7.73 4.02
N ALA A 324 -26.74 -8.38 2.88
CA ALA A 324 -26.77 -7.69 1.59
C ALA A 324 -28.05 -6.84 1.39
N ASP A 325 -29.11 -7.08 2.16
CA ASP A 325 -30.41 -6.40 2.12
C ASP A 325 -30.34 -4.92 2.54
N ILE A 326 -29.49 -4.62 3.53
CA ILE A 326 -29.33 -3.29 4.12
C ILE A 326 -28.34 -2.40 3.38
N LEU A 327 -27.55 -2.96 2.45
CA LEU A 327 -26.53 -2.22 1.74
C LEU A 327 -27.12 -1.17 0.78
N ASP A 328 -26.48 -0.01 0.71
CA ASP A 328 -26.81 1.05 -0.23
C ASP A 328 -26.63 0.52 -1.68
N PRO A 329 -27.66 0.61 -2.55
CA PRO A 329 -27.56 0.27 -3.97
C PRO A 329 -26.40 0.97 -4.70
N ALA A 330 -25.93 2.10 -4.20
CA ALA A 330 -24.76 2.81 -4.73
C ALA A 330 -23.50 1.94 -4.66
N LEU A 331 -23.26 1.20 -3.57
CA LEU A 331 -22.11 0.29 -3.46
C LEU A 331 -22.21 -0.88 -4.44
N MET A 332 -23.45 -1.31 -4.73
CA MET A 332 -23.78 -2.48 -5.55
C MET A 332 -23.80 -2.21 -7.07
N ARG A 333 -23.53 -0.97 -7.48
CA ARG A 333 -23.52 -0.55 -8.88
C ARG A 333 -22.24 -1.05 -9.57
N SER A 334 -22.37 -1.44 -10.84
CA SER A 334 -21.20 -1.79 -11.67
C SER A 334 -20.23 -0.61 -11.77
N GLY A 335 -18.93 -0.91 -11.75
CA GLY A 335 -17.83 0.04 -11.63
C GLY A 335 -17.27 0.17 -10.21
N ARG A 336 -17.87 -0.53 -9.23
CA ARG A 336 -17.46 -0.58 -7.82
C ARG A 336 -17.31 -2.04 -7.39
N LEU A 337 -18.39 -2.63 -6.85
CA LEU A 337 -18.48 -4.05 -6.50
C LEU A 337 -19.14 -4.82 -7.64
N ASP A 338 -18.33 -5.18 -8.64
CA ASP A 338 -18.80 -5.80 -9.88
C ASP A 338 -19.24 -7.25 -9.69
N ARG A 339 -18.45 -8.03 -8.93
CA ARG A 339 -18.72 -9.45 -8.69
C ARG A 339 -19.37 -9.62 -7.34
N LYS A 340 -20.49 -10.35 -7.31
CA LYS A 340 -21.27 -10.62 -6.10
C LYS A 340 -21.27 -12.13 -5.90
N ILE A 341 -20.53 -12.59 -4.89
CA ILE A 341 -20.34 -14.00 -4.59
C ILE A 341 -21.17 -14.34 -3.35
N GLU A 342 -22.13 -15.23 -3.55
CA GLU A 342 -22.97 -15.75 -2.48
C GLU A 342 -22.33 -16.95 -1.79
N PHE A 343 -22.34 -16.92 -0.47
CA PHE A 343 -21.91 -18.01 0.39
C PHE A 343 -23.15 -18.72 0.93
N PRO A 344 -23.56 -19.85 0.34
CA PRO A 344 -24.66 -20.64 0.86
C PRO A 344 -24.25 -21.36 2.14
N HIS A 345 -25.24 -21.95 2.83
CA HIS A 345 -24.97 -22.95 3.85
C HIS A 345 -24.27 -24.18 3.22
N PRO A 346 -23.35 -24.84 3.94
CA PRO A 346 -22.62 -25.98 3.40
C PRO A 346 -23.54 -27.17 3.12
N SER A 347 -23.40 -27.75 1.92
CA SER A 347 -24.01 -29.03 1.55
C SER A 347 -23.50 -30.19 2.41
N GLU A 348 -24.17 -31.33 2.40
CA GLU A 348 -23.74 -32.53 3.14
C GLU A 348 -22.27 -32.90 2.85
N GLU A 349 -21.89 -32.95 1.57
CA GLU A 349 -20.50 -33.20 1.16
C GLU A 349 -19.53 -32.12 1.66
N ALA A 350 -19.94 -30.85 1.63
CA ALA A 350 -19.14 -29.75 2.15
C ALA A 350 -18.92 -29.88 3.67
N ARG A 351 -19.95 -30.30 4.42
CA ARG A 351 -19.84 -30.50 5.87
C ARG A 351 -18.86 -31.61 6.20
N ALA A 352 -18.93 -32.74 5.49
CA ALA A 352 -17.97 -33.85 5.65
C ALA A 352 -16.53 -33.36 5.43
N ARG A 353 -16.30 -32.58 4.36
CA ARG A 353 -14.98 -32.03 4.04
C ARG A 353 -14.49 -31.03 5.07
N ILE A 354 -15.36 -30.16 5.60
CA ILE A 354 -15.00 -29.20 6.66
C ILE A 354 -14.62 -29.93 7.95
N LEU A 355 -15.38 -30.95 8.36
CA LEU A 355 -15.06 -31.78 9.52
C LEU A 355 -13.71 -32.49 9.34
N GLN A 356 -13.46 -33.02 8.13
CA GLN A 356 -12.19 -33.65 7.79
C GLN A 356 -11.01 -32.68 7.87
N ILE A 357 -11.14 -31.45 7.38
CA ILE A 357 -10.07 -30.44 7.42
C ILE A 357 -9.74 -30.08 8.87
N HIS A 358 -10.76 -29.84 9.72
CA HIS A 358 -10.54 -29.48 11.11
C HIS A 358 -10.02 -30.63 11.97
N SER A 359 -10.34 -31.88 11.61
CA SER A 359 -9.83 -33.08 12.31
C SER A 359 -8.38 -33.43 11.94
N ARG A 360 -7.82 -32.96 10.82
CA ARG A 360 -6.40 -33.23 10.44
C ARG A 360 -5.37 -32.85 11.50
N LYS A 361 -5.69 -31.88 12.36
CA LYS A 361 -4.79 -31.43 13.45
C LYS A 361 -4.92 -32.29 14.71
N MET A 362 -5.93 -33.15 14.79
CA MET A 362 -6.25 -33.98 15.95
C MET A 362 -5.88 -35.44 15.66
N ASN A 363 -5.63 -36.21 16.73
CA ASN A 363 -5.47 -37.65 16.60
C ASN A 363 -6.85 -38.32 16.56
N VAL A 364 -7.32 -38.63 15.36
CA VAL A 364 -8.66 -39.20 15.13
C VAL A 364 -8.53 -40.66 14.74
N ASN A 365 -9.39 -41.50 15.32
CA ASN A 365 -9.42 -42.91 15.00
C ASN A 365 -9.86 -43.12 13.52
N PRO A 366 -9.22 -44.03 12.76
CA PRO A 366 -9.57 -44.30 11.36
C PRO A 366 -11.01 -44.81 11.14
N ASP A 367 -11.67 -45.32 12.19
CA ASP A 367 -13.05 -45.78 12.14
C ASP A 367 -14.09 -44.65 12.08
N VAL A 368 -13.66 -43.38 12.16
CA VAL A 368 -14.56 -42.22 12.10
C VAL A 368 -15.06 -41.98 10.68
N ASN A 369 -16.36 -42.19 10.47
CA ASN A 369 -17.03 -41.86 9.22
C ASN A 369 -17.56 -40.41 9.21
N PHE A 370 -16.90 -39.53 8.46
CA PHE A 370 -17.31 -38.12 8.32
C PHE A 370 -18.59 -37.92 7.48
N GLU A 371 -18.95 -38.85 6.60
CA GLU A 371 -20.19 -38.77 5.82
C GLU A 371 -21.41 -38.97 6.72
N GLU A 372 -21.31 -39.90 7.68
CA GLU A 372 -22.35 -40.11 8.68
C GLU A 372 -22.53 -38.90 9.59
N LEU A 373 -21.42 -38.33 10.08
CA LEU A 373 -21.45 -37.10 10.89
C LEU A 373 -22.02 -35.91 10.11
N ALA A 374 -21.79 -35.85 8.80
CA ALA A 374 -22.33 -34.80 7.93
C ALA A 374 -23.87 -34.88 7.80
N ARG A 375 -24.43 -36.08 7.83
CA ARG A 375 -25.90 -36.31 7.86
C ARG A 375 -26.51 -35.90 9.19
N SER A 376 -25.79 -36.06 10.30
CA SER A 376 -26.27 -35.68 11.63
C SER A 376 -26.15 -34.17 11.91
N THR A 377 -25.48 -33.40 11.05
CA THR A 377 -25.18 -31.97 11.22
C THR A 377 -26.00 -31.07 10.30
N ASP A 378 -27.32 -31.28 10.26
CA ASP A 378 -28.22 -30.45 9.46
C ASP A 378 -28.21 -28.97 9.90
N ASP A 379 -28.17 -28.08 8.91
CA ASP A 379 -28.10 -26.61 9.07
C ASP A 379 -26.88 -26.09 9.85
N PHE A 380 -25.80 -26.86 9.94
CA PHE A 380 -24.56 -26.39 10.57
C PHE A 380 -23.78 -25.46 9.64
N ASN A 381 -23.29 -24.34 10.17
CA ASN A 381 -22.32 -23.49 9.47
C ASN A 381 -20.88 -23.99 9.72
N GLY A 382 -19.92 -23.50 8.94
CA GLY A 382 -18.51 -23.91 9.06
C GLY A 382 -17.93 -23.64 10.46
N ALA A 383 -18.35 -22.54 11.09
CA ALA A 383 -17.95 -22.23 12.47
C ALA A 383 -18.48 -23.25 13.50
N GLN A 384 -19.71 -23.74 13.34
CA GLN A 384 -20.30 -24.77 14.19
C GLN A 384 -19.64 -26.13 13.96
N LEU A 385 -19.33 -26.50 12.72
CA LEU A 385 -18.59 -27.74 12.43
C LEU A 385 -17.19 -27.71 13.07
N LYS A 386 -16.51 -26.57 13.03
CA LYS A 386 -15.26 -26.37 13.77
C LYS A 386 -15.47 -26.53 15.27
N ALA A 387 -16.55 -25.98 15.83
CA ALA A 387 -16.88 -26.14 17.25
C ALA A 387 -17.13 -27.60 17.63
N VAL A 388 -17.81 -28.39 16.77
CA VAL A 388 -18.01 -29.83 16.98
C VAL A 388 -16.67 -30.56 17.11
N CYS A 389 -15.70 -30.30 16.23
CA CYS A 389 -14.38 -30.93 16.34
C CYS A 389 -13.68 -30.56 17.66
N VAL A 390 -13.79 -29.31 18.10
CA VAL A 390 -13.19 -28.86 19.36
C VAL A 390 -13.86 -29.52 20.57
N GLU A 391 -15.19 -29.60 20.59
CA GLU A 391 -15.92 -30.25 21.69
C GLU A 391 -15.66 -31.76 21.73
N ALA A 392 -15.58 -32.43 20.57
CA ALA A 392 -15.19 -33.84 20.48
C ALA A 392 -13.80 -34.09 21.07
N GLY A 393 -12.83 -33.21 20.79
CA GLY A 393 -11.51 -33.26 21.41
C GLY A 393 -11.53 -33.05 22.93
N MET A 394 -12.37 -32.15 23.44
CA MET A 394 -12.53 -31.92 24.87
C MET A 394 -13.20 -33.09 25.59
N LEU A 395 -14.15 -33.78 24.94
CA LEU A 395 -14.77 -35.00 25.43
C LEU A 395 -13.77 -36.15 25.51
N ALA A 396 -12.99 -36.34 24.44
CA ALA A 396 -11.90 -37.32 24.42
C ALA A 396 -10.87 -37.06 25.53
N LEU A 397 -10.57 -35.78 25.81
CA LEU A 397 -9.68 -35.40 26.90
C LEU A 397 -10.30 -35.68 28.28
N ARG A 398 -11.60 -35.48 28.46
CA ARG A 398 -12.30 -35.74 29.74
C ARG A 398 -12.32 -37.22 30.12
N ARG A 399 -12.26 -38.12 29.13
CA ARG A 399 -12.14 -39.57 29.34
C ARG A 399 -10.68 -40.06 29.40
N ASP A 400 -9.71 -39.14 29.45
CA ASP A 400 -8.27 -39.42 29.42
C ASP A 400 -7.82 -40.27 28.20
N ALA A 401 -8.51 -40.14 27.05
CA ALA A 401 -8.15 -40.84 25.83
C ALA A 401 -7.18 -40.04 24.96
N THR A 402 -6.33 -40.74 24.20
CA THR A 402 -5.36 -40.17 23.26
C THR A 402 -5.87 -40.01 21.84
N GLU A 403 -7.02 -40.61 21.54
CA GLU A 403 -7.67 -40.61 20.22
C GLU A 403 -9.13 -40.16 20.36
N VAL A 404 -9.64 -39.47 19.35
CA VAL A 404 -11.06 -39.09 19.23
C VAL A 404 -11.80 -40.19 18.47
N THR A 405 -12.89 -40.70 19.04
CA THR A 405 -13.74 -41.74 18.44
C THR A 405 -15.00 -41.13 17.82
N HIS A 406 -15.73 -41.93 17.04
CA HIS A 406 -16.96 -41.50 16.37
C HIS A 406 -18.04 -41.06 17.38
N GLU A 407 -18.09 -41.71 18.55
CA GLU A 407 -19.02 -41.35 19.64
C GLU A 407 -18.76 -39.95 20.20
N ASP A 408 -17.49 -39.53 20.33
CA ASP A 408 -17.15 -38.18 20.82
C ASP A 408 -17.65 -37.10 19.85
N PHE A 409 -17.59 -37.36 18.54
CA PHE A 409 -18.15 -36.46 17.54
C PHE A 409 -19.67 -36.38 17.65
N ASN A 410 -20.36 -37.50 17.84
CA ASN A 410 -21.81 -37.52 18.02
C ASN A 410 -22.23 -36.76 19.29
N GLU A 411 -21.55 -36.97 20.42
CA GLU A 411 -21.79 -36.20 21.64
C GLU A 411 -21.47 -34.71 21.45
N GLY A 412 -20.39 -34.39 20.73
CA GLY A 412 -20.03 -33.02 20.37
C GLY A 412 -21.12 -32.32 19.55
N ILE A 413 -21.71 -33.01 18.58
CA ILE A 413 -22.86 -32.51 17.80
C ILE A 413 -24.02 -32.20 18.73
N ILE A 414 -24.38 -33.13 19.64
CA ILE A 414 -25.49 -32.94 20.58
C ILE A 414 -25.24 -31.72 21.48
N GLN A 415 -24.02 -31.53 21.98
CA GLN A 415 -23.68 -30.37 22.82
C GLN A 415 -23.78 -29.05 22.05
N VAL A 416 -23.27 -28.99 20.81
CA VAL A 416 -23.36 -27.79 19.97
C VAL A 416 -24.82 -27.49 19.62
N GLN A 417 -25.64 -28.52 19.34
CA GLN A 417 -27.08 -28.36 19.14
C GLN A 417 -27.81 -27.91 20.42
N ALA A 418 -27.44 -28.43 21.59
CA ALA A 418 -28.04 -28.06 22.85
C ALA A 418 -27.77 -26.59 23.21
N LYS A 419 -26.55 -26.10 22.96
CA LYS A 419 -26.21 -24.67 23.10
C LYS A 419 -27.07 -23.78 22.18
N LYS A 420 -27.45 -24.25 20.99
CA LYS A 420 -28.39 -23.56 20.08
C LYS A 420 -29.83 -23.56 20.62
N LYS A 421 -30.26 -24.60 21.33
CA LYS A 421 -31.62 -24.71 21.90
C LYS A 421 -31.77 -23.98 23.23
N SER A 422 -30.74 -23.89 24.07
CA SER A 422 -30.85 -23.20 25.37
C SER A 422 -31.08 -21.69 25.23
N SER A 423 -30.69 -21.07 24.11
CA SER A 423 -31.03 -19.68 23.79
C SER A 423 -32.51 -19.45 23.42
N LEU A 424 -33.31 -20.50 23.24
CA LEU A 424 -34.70 -20.42 22.75
C LEU A 424 -35.77 -20.90 23.74
N ASN A 425 -35.41 -21.46 24.90
CA ASN A 425 -36.38 -22.01 25.85
C ASN A 425 -36.48 -21.18 27.14
N TYR A 426 -37.12 -20.01 27.06
CA TYR A 426 -37.63 -19.27 28.23
C TYR A 426 -39.14 -18.99 28.19
N TYR A 427 -39.88 -19.67 27.31
CA TYR A 427 -41.34 -19.65 27.32
C TYR A 427 -41.87 -21.08 27.21
N ALA A 428 -42.18 -21.65 28.36
CA ALA A 428 -43.20 -22.69 28.55
C ALA A 428 -43.92 -22.39 29.87
#